data_AF-A0A0Q6M401-F1
#
_entry.id   AF-A0A0Q6M401-F1
#
_cell.length_a   1.000
_cell.length_b   1.000
_cell.length_c   1.000
_cell.angle_alpha   90.00
_cell.angle_beta   90.00
_cell.angle_gamma   90.00
#
_symmetry.space_group_name_H-M   'P 1'
#
loop_
_entity.id
_entity.type
_entity.pdbx_description
1 polymer ?
#
loop_
_entity_poly.entity_id
_entity_poly.type
_entity_poly.pdbx_seq_one_letter_code
_entity_poly.pdbx_strand_id
1 'polypeptide(L)'
;MPFDPRIEKEAFLHADRALLRQLLDTEFKTWRPMGYLASTVLHKLVYCWLVDLHDEIAPVLPRVIGWLAHATAAAPVEPARDEPRGPPLNLHATLAIARWLHSGDAARDDWRAARGAQPGWHASLARGERRTTPGQIALDDYLAWCVQSGDHAVGIELIESQLALRASAPAHAVLTRLPRPREFAYAICLHHVRGRFEPAELFEAGKRMLGGCLDEAWLATGESLRAAMWLKIVYADLAAPLGLAAASPLDAVRRAHDHLASAALTARTIATPRSRLLASTRRVSGSRR
;
A
#
# COMPACT_ATOMS: atom_id res chain seq x y z
N MET A 1 16.51 2.57 2.01
CA MET A 1 16.76 3.95 1.50
C MET A 1 15.39 4.58 1.33
N PRO A 2 15.15 5.82 1.77
CA PRO A 2 13.88 6.48 1.53
C PRO A 2 13.63 6.60 0.02
N PHE A 3 12.35 6.65 -0.36
CA PHE A 3 11.95 6.79 -1.76
C PHE A 3 12.28 8.21 -2.25
N ASP A 4 13.09 8.31 -3.31
CA ASP A 4 13.40 9.58 -3.97
C ASP A 4 12.84 9.57 -5.41
N PRO A 5 11.78 10.36 -5.69
CA PRO A 5 11.20 10.42 -7.02
C PRO A 5 12.18 10.77 -8.14
N ARG A 6 13.25 11.53 -7.85
CA ARG A 6 14.26 11.92 -8.85
C ARG A 6 15.15 10.75 -9.21
N ILE A 7 15.66 10.04 -8.20
CA ILE A 7 16.50 8.85 -8.40
C ILE A 7 15.71 7.78 -9.15
N GLU A 8 14.46 7.58 -8.77
CA GLU A 8 13.58 6.61 -9.43
C GLU A 8 13.29 7.00 -10.88
N LYS A 9 13.01 8.28 -11.16
CA LYS A 9 12.84 8.77 -12.53
C LYS A 9 14.09 8.53 -13.38
N GLU A 10 15.27 8.83 -12.84
CA GLU A 10 16.54 8.59 -13.51
C GLU A 10 16.76 7.10 -13.79
N ALA A 11 16.37 6.21 -12.88
CA ALA A 11 16.44 4.76 -13.09
C ALA A 11 15.57 4.29 -14.26
N PHE A 12 14.35 4.82 -14.41
CA PHE A 12 13.47 4.51 -15.55
C PHE A 12 14.01 5.05 -16.88
N LEU A 13 14.68 6.21 -16.85
CA LEU A 13 15.25 6.87 -18.04
C LEU A 13 16.66 6.36 -18.38
N HIS A 14 17.30 5.61 -17.48
CA HIS A 14 18.66 5.08 -17.67
C HIS A 14 18.74 4.10 -18.85
N ALA A 15 19.96 3.91 -19.36
CA ALA A 15 20.28 2.97 -20.44
C ALA A 15 19.30 3.07 -21.63
N ASP A 16 19.09 4.29 -22.13
CA ASP A 16 18.19 4.58 -23.26
C ASP A 16 16.76 4.06 -23.03
N ARG A 17 16.24 4.30 -21.81
CA ARG A 17 14.87 3.93 -21.40
C ARG A 17 14.59 2.43 -21.50
N ALA A 18 15.59 1.58 -21.31
CA ALA A 18 15.46 0.12 -21.45
C ALA A 18 14.31 -0.47 -20.62
N LEU A 19 14.09 0.03 -19.40
CA LEU A 19 13.01 -0.43 -18.53
C LEU A 19 11.63 -0.07 -19.09
N LEU A 20 11.47 1.13 -19.65
CA LEU A 20 10.21 1.57 -20.29
C LEU A 20 9.94 0.77 -21.56
N ARG A 21 10.96 0.56 -22.40
CA ARG A 21 10.86 -0.30 -23.59
C ARG A 21 10.44 -1.71 -23.21
N GLN A 22 11.05 -2.29 -22.17
CA GLN A 22 10.66 -3.60 -21.67
C GLN A 22 9.17 -3.66 -21.29
N LEU A 23 8.63 -2.63 -20.63
CA LEU A 23 7.20 -2.57 -20.29
C LEU A 23 6.30 -2.47 -21.53
N LEU A 24 6.73 -1.70 -22.54
CA LEU A 24 6.02 -1.54 -23.80
C LEU A 24 6.03 -2.83 -24.63
N ASP A 25 7.18 -3.49 -24.73
CA ASP A 25 7.40 -4.65 -25.60
C ASP A 25 6.93 -5.98 -24.99
N THR A 26 6.55 -6.00 -23.71
CA THR A 26 6.07 -7.23 -23.06
C THR A 26 4.74 -7.66 -23.66
N GLU A 27 4.71 -8.85 -24.27
CA GLU A 27 3.52 -9.44 -24.88
C GLU A 27 2.89 -10.55 -24.04
N PHE A 28 1.61 -10.80 -24.29
CA PHE A 28 0.89 -11.91 -23.68
C PHE A 28 1.42 -13.25 -24.21
N LYS A 29 1.73 -14.16 -23.29
CA LYS A 29 2.20 -15.52 -23.62
C LYS A 29 1.45 -16.52 -22.75
N THR A 30 0.64 -17.38 -23.36
CA THR A 30 -0.23 -18.36 -22.67
C THR A 30 0.54 -19.33 -21.77
N TRP A 31 1.79 -19.64 -22.10
CA TRP A 31 2.66 -20.54 -21.33
C TRP A 31 3.39 -19.86 -20.17
N ARG A 32 3.30 -18.53 -20.02
CA ARG A 32 3.91 -17.78 -18.92
C ARG A 32 2.90 -17.54 -17.80
N PRO A 33 3.36 -17.36 -16.54
CA PRO A 33 2.49 -16.97 -15.43
C PRO A 33 2.08 -15.49 -15.58
N MET A 34 1.18 -15.21 -16.53
CA MET A 34 0.83 -13.85 -16.95
C MET A 34 0.23 -13.02 -15.81
N GLY A 35 -0.47 -13.63 -14.85
CA GLY A 35 -0.96 -12.93 -13.66
C GLY A 35 0.16 -12.38 -12.78
N TYR A 36 1.22 -13.18 -12.56
CA TYR A 36 2.39 -12.74 -11.80
C TYR A 36 3.14 -11.63 -12.53
N LEU A 37 3.40 -11.83 -13.82
CA LEU A 37 4.06 -10.82 -14.66
C LEU A 37 3.26 -9.51 -14.69
N ALA A 38 1.94 -9.59 -14.82
CA ALA A 38 1.05 -8.43 -14.82
C ALA A 38 1.12 -7.66 -13.49
N SER A 39 1.19 -8.35 -12.36
CA SER A 39 1.40 -7.69 -11.06
C SER A 39 2.75 -6.97 -10.97
N THR A 40 3.84 -7.63 -11.38
CA THR A 40 5.17 -7.00 -11.41
C THR A 40 5.18 -5.77 -12.32
N VAL A 41 4.52 -5.83 -13.48
CA VAL A 41 4.37 -4.68 -14.37
C VAL A 41 3.55 -3.59 -13.68
N LEU A 42 2.43 -3.91 -13.06
CA LEU A 42 1.57 -2.93 -12.40
C LEU A 42 2.30 -2.19 -11.26
N HIS A 43 3.12 -2.89 -10.47
CA HIS A 43 3.99 -2.27 -9.48
C HIS A 43 4.88 -1.18 -10.09
N LYS A 44 5.48 -1.46 -11.26
CA LYS A 44 6.31 -0.48 -11.99
C LYS A 44 5.48 0.66 -12.58
N LEU A 45 4.26 0.39 -13.06
CA LEU A 45 3.36 1.44 -13.56
C LEU A 45 3.01 2.45 -12.46
N VAL A 46 2.75 1.99 -11.23
CA VAL A 46 2.53 2.90 -10.09
C VAL A 46 3.76 3.78 -9.84
N TYR A 47 4.97 3.22 -9.90
CA TYR A 47 6.19 4.04 -9.79
C TYR A 47 6.31 5.04 -10.94
N CYS A 48 6.02 4.64 -12.18
CA CYS A 48 6.00 5.56 -13.32
C CYS A 48 5.02 6.73 -13.09
N TRP A 49 3.86 6.47 -12.49
CA TRP A 49 2.90 7.51 -12.13
C TRP A 49 3.44 8.45 -11.06
N LEU A 50 4.12 7.93 -10.05
CA LEU A 50 4.76 8.72 -8.99
C LEU A 50 5.88 9.64 -9.52
N VAL A 51 6.52 9.29 -10.64
CA VAL A 51 7.66 10.05 -11.20
C VAL A 51 7.33 10.81 -12.50
N ASP A 52 6.04 10.99 -12.79
CA ASP A 52 5.54 11.71 -13.97
C ASP A 52 5.96 11.10 -15.32
N LEU A 53 5.91 9.77 -15.41
CA LEU A 53 6.12 9.00 -16.64
C LEU A 53 4.85 8.26 -17.10
N HIS A 54 3.69 8.58 -16.52
CA HIS A 54 2.41 7.93 -16.80
C HIS A 54 2.01 7.96 -18.29
N ASP A 55 2.25 9.05 -19.01
CA ASP A 55 1.94 9.18 -20.45
C ASP A 55 2.74 8.18 -21.31
N GLU A 56 4.02 7.95 -20.96
CA GLU A 56 4.91 7.06 -21.70
C GLU A 56 4.48 5.58 -21.58
N ILE A 57 3.75 5.24 -20.52
CA ILE A 57 3.29 3.89 -20.21
C ILE A 57 1.77 3.72 -20.34
N ALA A 58 1.04 4.74 -20.79
CA ALA A 58 -0.41 4.71 -20.93
C ALA A 58 -0.94 3.48 -21.72
N PRO A 59 -0.30 3.03 -22.81
CA PRO A 59 -0.75 1.84 -23.55
C PRO A 59 -0.56 0.50 -22.81
N VAL A 60 0.23 0.48 -21.73
CA VAL A 60 0.54 -0.76 -21.00
C VAL A 60 -0.63 -1.19 -20.11
N LEU A 61 -1.33 -0.23 -19.50
CA LEU A 61 -2.34 -0.52 -18.49
C LEU A 61 -3.55 -1.34 -19.01
N PRO A 62 -4.14 -1.05 -20.19
CA PRO A 62 -5.21 -1.91 -20.75
C PRO A 62 -4.76 -3.36 -20.99
N ARG A 63 -3.51 -3.57 -21.42
CA ARG A 63 -2.95 -4.92 -21.63
C ARG A 63 -2.82 -5.67 -20.31
N VAL A 64 -2.30 -5.02 -19.28
CA VAL A 64 -2.16 -5.57 -17.93
C VAL A 64 -3.53 -5.99 -17.36
N ILE A 65 -4.56 -5.16 -17.55
CA ILE A 65 -5.95 -5.52 -17.18
C ILE A 65 -6.40 -6.80 -17.89
N GLY A 66 -6.16 -6.90 -19.20
CA GLY A 66 -6.49 -8.11 -19.97
C GLY A 66 -5.77 -9.37 -19.46
N TRP A 67 -4.49 -9.25 -19.10
CA TRP A 67 -3.69 -10.36 -18.56
C TRP A 67 -4.20 -10.80 -17.19
N LEU A 68 -4.51 -9.85 -16.32
CA LEU A 68 -5.07 -10.12 -14.98
C LEU A 68 -6.45 -10.75 -15.09
N ALA A 69 -7.33 -10.21 -15.93
CA ALA A 69 -8.67 -10.75 -16.14
C ALA A 69 -8.62 -12.20 -16.65
N HIS A 70 -7.73 -12.49 -17.60
CA HIS A 70 -7.49 -13.85 -18.08
C HIS A 70 -6.99 -14.76 -16.94
N ALA A 71 -6.00 -14.31 -16.16
CA ALA A 71 -5.43 -15.10 -15.07
C ALA A 71 -6.43 -15.35 -13.92
N THR A 72 -7.34 -14.41 -13.64
CA THR A 72 -8.41 -14.59 -12.64
C THR A 72 -9.55 -15.48 -13.12
N ALA A 73 -9.75 -15.58 -14.44
CA ALA A 73 -10.77 -16.44 -15.04
C ALA A 73 -10.28 -17.88 -15.26
N ALA A 74 -8.96 -18.07 -15.45
CA ALA A 74 -8.37 -19.39 -15.55
C ALA A 74 -8.45 -20.13 -14.20
N ALA A 75 -8.81 -21.42 -14.23
CA ALA A 75 -8.67 -22.28 -13.07
C ALA A 75 -7.20 -22.26 -12.59
N PRO A 76 -6.92 -22.35 -11.27
CA PRO A 76 -5.56 -22.23 -10.76
C PRO A 76 -4.66 -23.27 -11.42
N VAL A 77 -3.77 -22.80 -12.29
CA VAL A 77 -2.68 -23.62 -12.82
C VAL A 77 -1.76 -23.88 -11.64
N GLU A 78 -1.60 -25.15 -11.26
CA GLU A 78 -0.64 -25.51 -10.22
C GLU A 78 0.72 -24.90 -10.60
N PRO A 79 1.35 -24.11 -9.71
CA PRO A 79 2.67 -23.59 -10.00
C PRO A 79 3.63 -24.76 -10.21
N ALA A 80 4.51 -24.65 -11.21
CA ALA A 80 5.57 -25.62 -11.41
C ALA A 80 6.35 -25.80 -10.09
N ARG A 81 6.68 -27.04 -9.76
CA ARG A 81 7.17 -27.48 -8.44
C ARG A 81 8.38 -26.70 -7.89
N ASP A 82 9.11 -25.98 -8.76
CA ASP A 82 10.41 -25.36 -8.45
C ASP A 82 10.42 -23.83 -8.52
N GLU A 83 9.28 -23.15 -8.70
CA GLU A 83 9.26 -21.69 -8.64
C GLU A 83 9.33 -21.21 -7.17
N PRO A 84 10.24 -20.27 -6.84
CA PRO A 84 10.30 -19.69 -5.50
C PRO A 84 8.95 -19.07 -5.18
N ARG A 85 8.27 -19.63 -4.18
CA ARG A 85 6.99 -19.15 -3.66
C ARG A 85 7.21 -17.78 -3.02
N GLY A 86 7.15 -16.74 -3.84
CA GLY A 86 6.95 -15.38 -3.37
C GLY A 86 5.63 -15.28 -2.59
N PRO A 87 5.39 -14.18 -1.88
CA PRO A 87 4.11 -13.99 -1.20
C PRO A 87 2.94 -14.19 -2.18
N PRO A 88 1.86 -14.87 -1.76
CA PRO A 88 0.76 -15.24 -2.62
C PRO A 88 0.15 -13.97 -3.17
N LEU A 89 0.27 -13.84 -4.48
CA LEU A 89 -0.23 -12.71 -5.21
C LEU A 89 -1.75 -12.77 -5.23
N ASN A 90 -2.42 -11.77 -4.65
CA ASN A 90 -3.86 -11.63 -4.80
C ASN A 90 -4.17 -10.96 -6.15
N LEU A 91 -4.40 -11.80 -7.17
CA LEU A 91 -4.66 -11.35 -8.54
C LEU A 91 -5.93 -10.50 -8.66
N HIS A 92 -6.96 -10.80 -7.85
CA HIS A 92 -8.19 -10.01 -7.84
C HIS A 92 -7.95 -8.60 -7.28
N ALA A 93 -7.20 -8.47 -6.18
CA ALA A 93 -6.82 -7.16 -5.65
C ALA A 93 -5.96 -6.37 -6.66
N THR A 94 -5.07 -7.06 -7.37
CA THR A 94 -4.22 -6.46 -8.41
C THR A 94 -5.06 -5.97 -9.58
N LEU A 95 -6.04 -6.77 -10.05
CA LEU A 95 -6.98 -6.40 -11.10
C LEU A 95 -7.82 -5.19 -10.69
N ALA A 96 -8.29 -5.15 -9.44
CA ALA A 96 -9.07 -4.05 -8.90
C ALA A 96 -8.29 -2.72 -8.94
N ILE A 97 -7.00 -2.74 -8.54
CA ILE A 97 -6.12 -1.56 -8.66
C ILE A 97 -5.91 -1.19 -10.13
N ALA A 98 -5.67 -2.15 -11.02
CA ALA A 98 -5.44 -1.86 -12.43
C ALA A 98 -6.66 -1.19 -13.07
N ARG A 99 -7.87 -1.67 -12.79
CA ARG A 99 -9.14 -1.05 -13.24
C ARG A 99 -9.32 0.35 -12.68
N TRP A 100 -9.07 0.54 -11.38
CA TRP A 100 -9.11 1.86 -10.76
C TRP A 100 -8.13 2.83 -11.42
N LEU A 101 -6.87 2.44 -11.62
CA LEU A 101 -5.88 3.29 -12.28
C LEU A 101 -6.31 3.64 -13.72
N HIS A 102 -6.94 2.71 -14.44
CA HIS A 102 -7.27 2.93 -15.85
C HIS A 102 -8.49 3.85 -16.06
N SER A 103 -9.55 3.67 -15.28
CA SER A 103 -10.84 4.33 -15.54
C SER A 103 -11.46 4.98 -14.29
N GLY A 104 -10.82 4.88 -13.13
CA GLY A 104 -11.42 5.29 -11.86
C GLY A 104 -12.47 4.31 -11.33
N ASP A 105 -12.63 3.13 -11.94
CA ASP A 105 -13.58 2.11 -11.49
C ASP A 105 -13.30 1.71 -10.03
N ALA A 106 -14.35 1.69 -9.21
CA ALA A 106 -14.28 1.25 -7.82
C ALA A 106 -13.96 -0.25 -7.69
N ALA A 107 -14.28 -1.06 -8.72
CA ALA A 107 -13.95 -2.48 -8.83
C ALA A 107 -14.40 -3.30 -7.59
N ARG A 108 -15.57 -2.99 -7.03
CA ARG A 108 -16.06 -3.57 -5.75
C ARG A 108 -16.11 -5.09 -5.77
N ASP A 109 -16.49 -5.70 -6.89
CA ASP A 109 -16.59 -7.15 -7.02
C ASP A 109 -15.22 -7.82 -7.07
N ASP A 110 -14.21 -7.19 -7.68
CA ASP A 110 -12.84 -7.70 -7.66
C ASP A 110 -12.27 -7.64 -6.22
N TRP A 111 -12.56 -6.57 -5.47
CA TRP A 111 -12.19 -6.50 -4.04
C TRP A 111 -12.88 -7.58 -3.21
N ARG A 112 -14.16 -7.85 -3.49
CA ARG A 112 -14.90 -8.95 -2.84
C ARG A 112 -14.32 -10.31 -3.19
N ALA A 113 -13.94 -10.53 -4.45
CA ALA A 113 -13.29 -11.76 -4.91
C ALA A 113 -11.90 -11.93 -4.27
N ALA A 114 -11.13 -10.84 -4.15
CA ALA A 114 -9.84 -10.83 -3.47
C ALA A 114 -9.95 -11.31 -2.02
N ARG A 115 -10.98 -10.85 -1.30
CA ARG A 115 -11.31 -11.32 0.05
C ARG A 115 -11.74 -12.79 0.06
N GLY A 116 -12.63 -13.18 -0.87
CA GLY A 116 -13.17 -14.53 -0.99
C GLY A 116 -12.11 -15.59 -1.32
N ALA A 117 -11.01 -15.21 -1.96
CA ALA A 117 -9.89 -16.08 -2.28
C ALA A 117 -9.02 -16.47 -1.05
N GLN A 118 -9.38 -16.06 0.17
CA GLN A 118 -8.56 -16.24 1.38
C GLN A 118 -9.16 -17.10 2.51
N PRO A 119 -9.84 -18.23 2.23
CA PRO A 119 -10.43 -19.05 3.28
C PRO A 119 -9.38 -19.69 4.20
N GLY A 120 -8.23 -20.11 3.65
CA GLY A 120 -7.15 -20.74 4.42
C GLY A 120 -6.50 -19.79 5.43
N TRP A 121 -6.28 -18.54 5.01
CA TRP A 121 -5.76 -17.49 5.90
C TRP A 121 -6.78 -17.09 6.98
N HIS A 122 -8.06 -16.97 6.62
CA HIS A 122 -9.10 -16.68 7.60
C HIS A 122 -9.21 -17.80 8.64
N ALA A 123 -9.13 -19.06 8.21
CA ALA A 123 -9.12 -20.22 9.10
C ALA A 123 -7.89 -20.25 10.02
N SER A 124 -6.70 -19.85 9.53
CA SER A 124 -5.51 -19.76 10.40
C SER A 124 -5.65 -18.68 11.48
N LEU A 125 -6.26 -17.54 11.15
CA LEU A 125 -6.54 -16.49 12.13
C LEU A 125 -7.53 -16.94 13.21
N ALA A 126 -8.57 -17.69 12.83
CA ALA A 126 -9.55 -18.23 13.78
C ALA A 126 -8.91 -19.22 14.78
N ARG A 127 -7.84 -19.91 14.39
CA ARG A 127 -7.06 -20.81 15.27
C ARG A 127 -6.01 -20.08 16.13
N GLY A 128 -5.91 -18.75 16.01
CA GLY A 128 -4.92 -17.95 16.75
C GLY A 128 -3.48 -18.11 16.24
N GLU A 129 -3.28 -18.65 15.03
CA GLU A 129 -1.95 -18.83 14.44
C GLU A 129 -1.34 -17.45 14.12
N ARG A 130 -0.20 -17.13 14.75
CA ARG A 130 0.47 -15.82 14.63
C ARG A 130 1.57 -15.76 13.58
N ARG A 131 1.99 -16.88 13.01
CA ARG A 131 3.11 -16.87 12.07
C ARG A 131 2.63 -16.40 10.71
N THR A 132 2.96 -15.15 10.38
CA THR A 132 3.16 -14.75 8.99
C THR A 132 4.27 -15.63 8.42
N THR A 133 3.91 -16.79 7.90
CA THR A 133 4.77 -17.52 6.96
C THR A 133 5.12 -16.52 5.84
N PRO A 134 6.36 -16.52 5.31
CA PRO A 134 6.67 -15.78 4.10
C PRO A 134 5.61 -16.09 3.05
N GLY A 135 4.81 -15.09 2.73
CA GLY A 135 3.62 -15.28 1.91
C GLY A 135 2.30 -15.57 2.63
N GLN A 136 2.01 -14.88 3.71
CA GLN A 136 0.62 -14.69 4.15
C GLN A 136 0.20 -13.25 3.93
N ILE A 137 -1.08 -13.06 3.61
CA ILE A 137 -1.68 -11.74 3.48
C ILE A 137 -1.60 -11.01 4.81
N ALA A 138 -1.22 -9.74 4.75
CA ALA A 138 -1.26 -8.88 5.92
C ALA A 138 -2.72 -8.62 6.29
N LEU A 139 -3.03 -8.65 7.59
CA LEU A 139 -4.34 -8.24 8.11
C LEU A 139 -4.75 -6.85 7.61
N ASP A 140 -3.76 -5.98 7.44
CA ASP A 140 -3.89 -4.63 6.89
C ASP A 140 -4.50 -4.65 5.48
N ASP A 141 -4.04 -5.55 4.59
CA ASP A 141 -4.53 -5.65 3.22
C ASP A 141 -5.94 -6.24 3.17
N TYR A 142 -6.21 -7.28 3.97
CA TYR A 142 -7.53 -7.90 4.01
C TYR A 142 -8.61 -6.89 4.44
N LEU A 143 -8.32 -6.06 5.45
CA LEU A 143 -9.25 -5.03 5.91
C LEU A 143 -9.43 -3.91 4.87
N ALA A 144 -8.38 -3.55 4.14
CA ALA A 144 -8.52 -2.63 3.02
C ALA A 144 -9.44 -3.19 1.93
N TRP A 145 -9.43 -4.50 1.68
CA TRP A 145 -10.36 -5.14 0.74
C TRP A 145 -11.79 -5.13 1.25
N CYS A 146 -12.02 -5.38 2.55
CA CYS A 146 -13.34 -5.24 3.17
C CYS A 146 -13.91 -3.82 3.01
N VAL A 147 -13.08 -2.79 3.24
CA VAL A 147 -13.48 -1.40 3.03
C VAL A 147 -13.89 -1.16 1.57
N GLN A 148 -13.04 -1.57 0.62
CA GLN A 148 -13.27 -1.28 -0.79
C GLN A 148 -14.38 -2.12 -1.43
N SER A 149 -14.65 -3.33 -0.93
CA SER A 149 -15.79 -4.13 -1.37
C SER A 149 -17.12 -3.68 -0.74
N GLY A 150 -17.06 -2.85 0.31
CA GLY A 150 -18.21 -2.46 1.12
C GLY A 150 -18.63 -3.50 2.16
N ASP A 151 -17.86 -4.59 2.33
CA ASP A 151 -18.13 -5.65 3.30
C ASP A 151 -17.66 -5.25 4.71
N HIS A 152 -18.05 -4.06 5.15
CA HIS A 152 -17.58 -3.43 6.41
C HIS A 152 -17.88 -4.27 7.66
N ALA A 153 -19.05 -4.93 7.70
CA ALA A 153 -19.44 -5.78 8.82
C ALA A 153 -18.47 -6.96 9.01
N VAL A 154 -17.98 -7.53 7.90
CA VAL A 154 -16.98 -8.63 7.92
C VAL A 154 -15.65 -8.13 8.50
N GLY A 155 -15.23 -6.91 8.12
CA GLY A 155 -14.01 -6.30 8.65
C GLY A 155 -14.09 -6.04 10.17
N ILE A 156 -15.26 -5.63 10.66
CA ILE A 156 -15.51 -5.44 12.11
C ILE A 156 -15.42 -6.77 12.85
N GLU A 157 -16.16 -7.78 12.39
CA GLU A 157 -16.20 -9.11 13.01
C GLU A 157 -14.79 -9.72 13.11
N LEU A 158 -13.98 -9.57 12.07
CA LEU A 158 -12.61 -10.06 12.06
C LEU A 158 -11.75 -9.39 13.16
N ILE A 159 -11.82 -8.07 13.30
CA ILE A 159 -11.04 -7.37 14.35
C ILE A 159 -11.56 -7.71 15.75
N GLU A 160 -12.87 -7.73 15.94
CA GLU A 160 -13.48 -7.98 17.25
C GLU A 160 -13.24 -9.42 17.72
N SER A 161 -13.32 -10.41 16.82
CA SER A 161 -12.96 -11.80 17.14
C SER A 161 -11.48 -11.94 17.52
N GLN A 162 -10.57 -11.23 16.83
CA GLN A 162 -9.16 -11.21 17.17
C GLN A 162 -8.87 -10.54 18.52
N LEU A 163 -9.64 -9.54 18.91
CA LEU A 163 -9.53 -8.91 20.23
C LEU A 163 -10.08 -9.82 21.34
N ALA A 164 -11.21 -10.48 21.10
CA ALA A 164 -11.81 -11.44 22.03
C ALA A 164 -10.85 -12.61 22.33
N LEU A 165 -10.18 -13.14 21.30
CA LEU A 165 -9.15 -14.19 21.46
C LEU A 165 -7.95 -13.74 22.31
N ARG A 166 -7.72 -12.43 22.49
CA ARG A 166 -6.55 -11.88 23.19
C ARG A 166 -6.83 -11.45 24.62
N ALA A 167 -8.05 -11.64 25.13
CA ALA A 167 -8.49 -11.13 26.44
C ALA A 167 -8.08 -9.65 26.67
N SER A 168 -7.99 -8.87 25.59
CA SER A 168 -7.46 -7.51 25.61
C SER A 168 -8.63 -6.52 25.61
N ALA A 169 -8.55 -5.50 26.47
CA ALA A 169 -9.54 -4.43 26.57
C ALA A 169 -9.81 -3.78 25.19
N PRO A 170 -11.05 -3.32 24.93
CA PRO A 170 -11.48 -3.04 23.58
C PRO A 170 -10.74 -1.82 23.02
N ALA A 171 -10.28 -1.91 21.77
CA ALA A 171 -9.55 -0.87 21.08
C ALA A 171 -10.47 0.33 20.80
N HIS A 172 -10.64 1.22 21.78
CA HIS A 172 -11.52 2.40 21.66
C HIS A 172 -10.76 3.69 21.32
N ALA A 173 -9.42 3.66 21.24
CA ALA A 173 -8.60 4.85 20.94
C ALA A 173 -8.06 4.86 19.50
N VAL A 174 -8.87 4.44 18.52
CA VAL A 174 -8.43 4.12 17.14
C VAL A 174 -7.90 5.35 16.36
N LEU A 175 -8.41 6.57 16.61
CA LEU A 175 -8.06 7.77 15.83
C LEU A 175 -7.11 8.77 16.52
N THR A 176 -6.75 8.53 17.79
CA THR A 176 -5.96 9.49 18.59
C THR A 176 -4.46 9.46 18.30
N ARG A 177 -3.97 8.37 17.68
CA ARG A 177 -2.55 8.17 17.32
C ARG A 177 -2.40 8.13 15.80
N LEU A 178 -1.15 8.08 15.30
CA LEU A 178 -0.84 7.69 13.93
C LEU A 178 -1.41 6.27 13.72
N PRO A 179 -2.58 6.11 13.08
CA PRO A 179 -3.28 4.85 13.13
C PRO A 179 -2.55 3.87 12.22
N ARG A 180 -2.33 2.64 12.70
CA ARG A 180 -1.85 1.58 11.80
C ARG A 180 -2.91 1.31 10.73
N PRO A 181 -2.54 0.83 9.54
CA PRO A 181 -3.50 0.61 8.47
C PRO A 181 -4.70 -0.25 8.89
N ARG A 182 -4.49 -1.32 9.69
CA ARG A 182 -5.58 -2.12 10.26
C ARG A 182 -6.52 -1.35 11.19
N GLU A 183 -5.98 -0.45 12.01
CA GLU A 183 -6.75 0.36 12.96
C GLU A 183 -7.58 1.38 12.17
N PHE A 184 -6.98 1.98 11.16
CA PHE A 184 -7.66 2.91 10.27
C PHE A 184 -8.80 2.25 9.48
N ALA A 185 -8.56 1.11 8.82
CA ALA A 185 -9.63 0.39 8.11
C ALA A 185 -10.75 -0.05 9.06
N TYR A 186 -10.43 -0.46 10.29
CA TYR A 186 -11.45 -0.76 11.29
C TYR A 186 -12.32 0.46 11.63
N ALA A 187 -11.73 1.65 11.75
CA ALA A 187 -12.50 2.89 11.95
C ALA A 187 -13.42 3.20 10.77
N ILE A 188 -12.96 3.01 9.53
CA ILE A 188 -13.80 3.17 8.32
C ILE A 188 -14.99 2.19 8.36
N CYS A 189 -14.74 0.93 8.71
CA CYS A 189 -15.83 -0.04 8.83
C CYS A 189 -16.85 0.36 9.92
N LEU A 190 -16.36 0.82 11.08
CA LEU A 190 -17.22 1.29 12.18
C LEU A 190 -18.06 2.51 11.78
N HIS A 191 -17.53 3.40 10.95
CA HIS A 191 -18.29 4.51 10.39
C HIS A 191 -19.47 4.02 9.55
N HIS A 192 -19.21 3.14 8.59
CA HIS A 192 -20.26 2.67 7.68
C HIS A 192 -21.32 1.79 8.36
N VAL A 193 -20.97 1.00 9.38
CA VAL A 193 -21.90 0.05 10.01
C VAL A 193 -22.56 0.62 11.28
N ARG A 194 -21.82 1.43 12.05
CA ARG A 194 -22.24 1.88 13.39
C ARG A 194 -22.29 3.41 13.52
N GLY A 195 -22.06 4.16 12.43
CA GLY A 195 -22.09 5.62 12.44
C GLY A 195 -21.04 6.26 13.35
N ARG A 196 -19.94 5.55 13.64
CA ARG A 196 -18.86 6.11 14.48
C ARG A 196 -17.89 6.93 13.62
N PHE A 197 -17.41 8.04 14.17
CA PHE A 197 -16.48 8.97 13.53
C PHE A 197 -17.09 9.72 12.34
N GLU A 198 -16.73 10.99 12.23
CA GLU A 198 -17.17 11.82 11.11
C GLU A 198 -16.27 11.59 9.87
N PRO A 199 -16.79 11.73 8.64
CA PRO A 199 -15.99 11.56 7.43
C PRO A 199 -14.73 12.44 7.40
N ALA A 200 -14.83 13.67 7.92
CA ALA A 200 -13.69 14.59 8.03
C ALA A 200 -12.60 14.07 8.98
N GLU A 201 -12.99 13.47 10.11
CA GLU A 201 -12.04 12.87 11.07
C GLU A 201 -11.30 11.68 10.46
N LEU A 202 -12.02 10.84 9.70
CA LEU A 202 -11.43 9.71 8.98
C LEU A 202 -10.47 10.17 7.90
N PHE A 203 -10.82 11.21 7.15
CA PHE A 203 -9.94 11.76 6.12
C PHE A 203 -8.62 12.28 6.71
N GLU A 204 -8.68 13.06 7.81
CA GLU A 204 -7.48 13.53 8.51
C GLU A 204 -6.66 12.39 9.13
N ALA A 205 -7.32 11.37 9.69
CA ALA A 205 -6.65 10.18 10.19
C ALA A 205 -5.94 9.39 9.08
N GLY A 206 -6.57 9.28 7.90
CA GLY A 206 -6.00 8.63 6.73
C GLY A 206 -4.75 9.34 6.22
N LYS A 207 -4.79 10.67 6.14
CA LYS A 207 -3.59 11.46 5.79
C LYS A 207 -2.43 11.23 6.77
N ARG A 208 -2.72 11.22 8.08
CA ARG A 208 -1.69 10.91 9.10
C ARG A 208 -1.12 9.51 8.90
N MET A 209 -1.96 8.49 8.70
CA MET A 209 -1.50 7.13 8.39
C MET A 209 -0.59 7.10 7.15
N LEU A 210 -0.99 7.74 6.06
CA LEU A 210 -0.20 7.79 4.83
C LEU A 210 1.18 8.41 5.06
N GLY A 211 1.27 9.50 5.81
CA GLY A 211 2.54 10.13 6.18
C GLY A 211 3.51 9.22 6.93
N GLY A 212 3.00 8.23 7.67
CA GLY A 212 3.81 7.25 8.41
C GLY A 212 4.14 5.97 7.63
N CYS A 213 3.46 5.70 6.51
CA CYS A 213 3.58 4.43 5.80
C CYS A 213 4.15 4.55 4.37
N LEU A 214 3.96 5.69 3.69
CA LEU A 214 4.33 5.80 2.28
C LEU A 214 5.83 5.68 2.04
N ASP A 215 6.66 6.48 2.71
CA ASP A 215 8.10 6.55 2.44
C ASP A 215 8.83 5.26 2.91
N GLU A 216 8.98 5.10 4.22
CA GLU A 216 9.86 4.07 4.78
C GLU A 216 9.27 2.66 4.77
N ALA A 217 7.94 2.52 4.78
CA ALA A 217 7.30 1.21 4.91
C ALA A 217 6.88 0.60 3.58
N TRP A 218 6.33 1.38 2.64
CA TRP A 218 5.76 0.83 1.41
C TRP A 218 6.60 1.12 0.17
N LEU A 219 6.89 2.38 -0.14
CA LEU A 219 7.59 2.72 -1.39
C LEU A 219 9.06 2.28 -1.34
N ALA A 220 9.74 2.43 -0.21
CA ALA A 220 11.12 1.96 -0.02
C ALA A 220 11.27 0.42 -0.08
N THR A 221 10.19 -0.35 0.12
CA THR A 221 10.20 -1.82 0.17
C THR A 221 9.61 -2.47 -1.09
N GLY A 222 9.21 -1.68 -2.09
CA GLY A 222 8.62 -2.19 -3.34
C GLY A 222 7.10 -2.38 -3.31
N GLU A 223 6.41 -2.05 -2.21
CA GLU A 223 4.97 -2.27 -2.02
C GLU A 223 4.11 -1.16 -2.65
N SER A 224 4.43 -0.75 -3.88
CA SER A 224 3.74 0.35 -4.57
C SER A 224 2.23 0.09 -4.78
N LEU A 225 1.78 -1.16 -4.96
CA LEU A 225 0.35 -1.47 -5.02
C LEU A 225 -0.37 -1.23 -3.69
N ARG A 226 0.29 -1.52 -2.56
CA ARG A 226 -0.26 -1.22 -1.22
C ARG A 226 -0.36 0.29 -1.03
N ALA A 227 0.66 1.04 -1.43
CA ALA A 227 0.61 2.51 -1.42
C ALA A 227 -0.56 3.05 -2.27
N ALA A 228 -0.70 2.58 -3.51
CA ALA A 228 -1.79 2.98 -4.41
C ALA A 228 -3.17 2.66 -3.83
N MET A 229 -3.34 1.49 -3.22
CA MET A 229 -4.59 1.08 -2.55
C MET A 229 -4.99 2.04 -1.43
N TRP A 230 -4.07 2.41 -0.55
CA TRP A 230 -4.38 3.32 0.55
C TRP A 230 -4.54 4.77 0.09
N LEU A 231 -3.81 5.20 -0.94
CA LEU A 231 -4.02 6.50 -1.59
C LEU A 231 -5.42 6.59 -2.20
N LYS A 232 -5.90 5.53 -2.87
CA LYS A 232 -7.27 5.44 -3.36
C LYS A 232 -8.28 5.60 -2.22
N ILE A 233 -8.14 4.82 -1.15
CA ILE A 233 -9.08 4.86 -0.01
C ILE A 233 -9.16 6.28 0.56
N VAL A 234 -8.03 6.94 0.77
CA VAL A 234 -8.00 8.27 1.39
C VAL A 234 -8.45 9.37 0.43
N TYR A 235 -7.89 9.43 -0.77
CA TYR A 235 -8.05 10.58 -1.68
C TYR A 235 -9.13 10.42 -2.74
N ALA A 236 -9.63 9.21 -2.98
CA ALA A 236 -10.82 8.99 -3.79
C ALA A 236 -12.03 8.70 -2.90
N ASP A 237 -11.97 7.63 -2.11
CA ASP A 237 -13.17 7.10 -1.45
C ASP A 237 -13.62 7.98 -0.25
N LEU A 238 -12.72 8.30 0.68
CA LEU A 238 -13.05 9.11 1.87
C LEU A 238 -13.16 10.60 1.61
N ALA A 239 -12.46 11.09 0.58
CA ALA A 239 -12.49 12.50 0.21
C ALA A 239 -13.75 12.87 -0.61
N ALA A 240 -14.39 11.90 -1.27
CA ALA A 240 -15.59 12.13 -2.10
C ALA A 240 -16.77 12.75 -1.33
N PRO A 241 -17.20 12.24 -0.16
CA PRO A 241 -18.27 12.86 0.63
C PRO A 241 -17.96 14.29 1.09
N LEU A 242 -16.67 14.67 1.16
CA LEU A 242 -16.22 15.99 1.58
C LEU A 242 -16.10 16.98 0.41
N GLY A 243 -16.33 16.54 -0.84
CA GLY A 243 -16.06 17.35 -2.03
C GLY A 243 -14.57 17.60 -2.27
N LEU A 244 -13.70 16.76 -1.70
CA LEU A 244 -12.24 16.87 -1.76
C LEU A 244 -11.59 15.74 -2.57
N ALA A 245 -12.38 14.92 -3.27
CA ALA A 245 -11.87 13.82 -4.07
C ALA A 245 -10.87 14.29 -5.12
N ALA A 246 -9.82 13.50 -5.30
CA ALA A 246 -8.93 13.65 -6.44
C ALA A 246 -9.73 13.58 -7.75
N ALA A 247 -9.41 14.46 -8.69
CA ALA A 247 -10.13 14.54 -9.96
C ALA A 247 -9.91 13.30 -10.85
N SER A 248 -8.82 12.58 -10.62
CA SER A 248 -8.48 11.33 -11.33
C SER A 248 -7.68 10.38 -10.43
N PRO A 249 -7.56 9.09 -10.80
CA PRO A 249 -6.65 8.15 -10.14
C PRO A 249 -5.21 8.65 -10.13
N LEU A 250 -4.77 9.33 -11.20
CA LEU A 250 -3.42 9.90 -11.30
C LEU A 250 -3.22 10.99 -10.25
N ASP A 251 -4.20 11.87 -10.09
CA ASP A 251 -4.16 12.91 -9.06
C ASP A 251 -4.12 12.29 -7.67
N ALA A 252 -4.88 11.22 -7.42
CA ALA A 252 -4.87 10.50 -6.15
C ALA A 252 -3.49 9.88 -5.85
N VAL A 253 -2.84 9.27 -6.84
CA VAL A 253 -1.49 8.71 -6.69
C VAL A 253 -0.46 9.83 -6.45
N ARG A 254 -0.56 10.94 -7.16
CA ARG A 254 0.34 12.10 -6.99
C ARG A 254 0.23 12.76 -5.62
N ARG A 255 -0.89 12.61 -4.90
CA ARG A 255 -0.99 13.05 -3.50
C ARG A 255 0.01 12.37 -2.57
N ALA A 256 0.67 11.28 -2.99
CA ALA A 256 1.82 10.75 -2.27
C ALA A 256 2.90 11.80 -2.01
N HIS A 257 3.16 12.71 -2.97
CA HIS A 257 4.20 13.74 -2.84
C HIS A 257 3.95 14.70 -1.68
N ASP A 258 2.69 15.02 -1.39
CA ASP A 258 2.29 15.87 -0.26
C ASP A 258 2.78 15.26 1.07
N HIS A 259 2.82 13.93 1.17
CA HIS A 259 3.29 13.19 2.34
C HIS A 259 4.81 13.02 2.39
N LEU A 260 5.42 12.74 1.24
CA LEU A 260 6.88 12.56 1.12
C LEU A 260 7.63 13.87 1.41
N ALA A 261 7.12 15.00 0.93
CA ALA A 261 7.68 16.32 1.21
C ALA A 261 7.59 16.69 2.70
N SER A 262 6.46 16.37 3.34
CA SER A 262 6.21 16.62 4.76
C SER A 262 7.12 15.77 5.66
N ALA A 263 7.40 14.52 5.28
CA ALA A 263 8.34 13.64 5.98
C ALA A 263 9.79 14.19 5.92
N ALA A 264 10.22 14.68 4.76
CA ALA A 264 11.55 15.28 4.58
C ALA A 264 11.77 16.55 5.43
N LEU A 265 10.74 17.39 5.58
CA LEU A 265 10.77 18.56 6.47
C LEU A 265 10.88 18.17 7.95
N THR A 266 10.15 17.14 8.37
CA THR A 266 10.15 16.65 9.76
C THR A 266 11.52 16.06 10.13
N ALA A 267 12.12 15.26 9.24
CA ALA A 267 13.46 14.69 9.43
C ALA A 267 14.56 15.77 9.53
N ARG A 268 14.49 16.83 8.70
CA ARG A 268 15.45 17.95 8.74
C ARG A 268 15.33 18.81 9.99
N THR A 269 14.13 18.93 10.56
CA THR A 269 13.91 19.74 11.76
C THR A 269 14.49 19.05 13.01
N ILE A 270 14.42 17.72 13.08
CA ILE A 270 15.03 16.91 14.15
C ILE A 270 16.57 16.90 14.03
N ALA A 271 17.11 17.04 12.82
CA ALA A 271 18.54 17.02 12.53
C ALA A 271 19.26 18.38 12.68
N THR A 272 18.74 19.32 13.48
CA THR A 272 19.44 20.59 13.76
C THR A 272 20.53 20.35 14.83
N PRO A 273 21.79 20.80 14.63
CA PRO A 273 22.92 20.33 15.43
C PRO A 273 22.90 20.95 16.82
N ARG A 274 22.94 20.12 17.87
CA ARG A 274 23.34 20.56 19.22
C ARG A 274 24.78 21.09 19.12
N SER A 275 24.88 22.41 19.19
CA SER A 275 26.08 23.20 19.38
C SER A 275 27.08 22.52 20.33
N ARG A 276 28.28 22.21 19.84
CA ARG A 276 29.44 21.84 20.65
C ARG A 276 29.80 23.03 21.55
N LEU A 277 29.48 22.94 22.83
CA LEU A 277 30.15 23.72 23.86
C LEU A 277 31.57 23.15 24.01
N LEU A 278 32.55 23.87 23.48
CA LEU A 278 33.96 23.68 23.78
C LEU A 278 34.20 24.03 25.25
N ALA A 279 34.24 23.02 26.12
CA ALA A 279 34.81 23.15 27.45
C ALA A 279 36.32 22.89 27.35
N SER A 280 37.10 23.98 27.33
CA SER A 280 38.55 23.91 27.53
C SER A 280 38.82 23.57 28.99
N THR A 281 39.43 22.42 29.26
CA THR A 281 40.06 22.15 30.56
C THR A 281 41.56 21.99 30.38
N ARG A 282 42.26 23.09 30.66
CA ARG A 282 43.67 23.10 31.07
C ARG A 282 43.83 22.12 32.25
N ARG A 283 44.77 21.18 32.17
CA ARG A 283 45.44 20.65 33.38
C ARG A 283 46.94 20.81 33.25
N VAL A 284 47.45 21.52 34.25
CA VAL A 284 48.84 21.87 34.52
C VAL A 284 49.48 20.71 35.31
N SER A 285 50.68 20.32 34.84
CA SER A 285 51.85 19.71 35.49
C SER A 285 51.72 18.79 36.73
N GLY A 286 52.53 17.73 36.72
CA GLY A 286 53.04 17.11 37.95
C GLY A 286 53.99 15.95 37.68
N SER A 287 55.30 16.23 37.64
CA SER A 287 56.40 15.27 37.58
C SER A 287 57.01 15.06 38.98
N ARG A 288 57.62 13.88 39.19
CA ARG A 288 58.43 13.39 40.33
C ARG A 288 57.61 12.71 41.43
N ARG A 289 57.96 11.52 41.96
CA ARG A 289 59.22 10.77 42.01
C ARG A 289 58.97 9.29 41.77
#